data_AF-A0A316MKC6-F1
#
_entry.id   AF-A0A316MKC6-F1
#
_cell.length_a   1.000
_cell.length_b   1.000
_cell.length_c   1.000
_cell.angle_alpha   90.00
_cell.angle_beta   90.00
_cell.angle_gamma   90.00
#
_symmetry.space_group_name_H-M   'P 1'
#
loop_
_entity.id
_entity.type
_entity.pdbx_description
1 polymer ?
#
loop_
_entity_poly.entity_id
_entity_poly.type
_entity_poly.pdbx_seq_one_letter_code
_entity_poly.pdbx_strand_id
1 'polypeptide(L)'
;MFFVSCSDDDDLPNFQLQIDMKGQTEITDKGVVVVPQGTPFTVESITIVNPSVKDITLGGATYYWDYVFQGSTLVAPFGMVFNTENLPLGSHLLQIYMPVFAVDYSPAEAVASYTIKIVEPLEENEPTPDTPASQTVTPQIGAK
;
A
#
# COMPACT_ATOMS: atom_id res chain seq x y z
N MET A 1 13.00 6.96 -6.83
CA MET A 1 12.94 6.63 -8.26
C MET A 1 12.08 7.70 -8.91
N PHE A 2 12.69 8.61 -9.68
CA PHE A 2 11.95 9.64 -10.40
C PHE A 2 11.39 8.99 -11.67
N PHE A 3 10.08 8.78 -11.72
CA PHE A 3 9.39 8.57 -12.99
C PHE A 3 9.48 9.91 -13.74
N VAL A 4 10.48 10.07 -14.59
CA VAL A 4 10.45 11.12 -15.61
C VAL A 4 9.38 10.66 -16.60
N SER A 5 8.12 11.01 -16.32
CA SER A 5 7.14 11.16 -17.38
C SER A 5 7.51 12.43 -18.13
N CYS A 6 8.21 12.25 -19.25
CA CYS A 6 8.06 13.14 -20.37
C CYS A 6 7.30 12.38 -21.47
N SER A 7 6.04 12.08 -21.20
CA SER A 7 5.03 11.89 -22.24
C SER A 7 3.68 12.32 -21.66
N ASP A 8 3.28 13.53 -22.02
CA ASP A 8 1.93 14.09 -21.81
C ASP A 8 0.89 13.41 -22.74
N ASP A 9 1.24 12.24 -23.32
CA ASP A 9 0.56 11.59 -24.45
C ASP A 9 -0.14 10.26 -24.09
N ASP A 10 0.06 9.73 -22.88
CA ASP A 10 -0.62 8.51 -22.45
C ASP A 10 -1.91 8.84 -21.69
N ASP A 11 -3.06 8.40 -22.21
CA ASP A 11 -4.33 8.44 -21.50
C ASP A 11 -4.25 7.48 -20.30
N LEU A 12 -4.15 8.04 -19.08
CA LEU A 12 -4.08 7.30 -17.81
C LEU A 12 -5.35 7.52 -16.96
N PRO A 13 -5.93 6.46 -16.36
CA PRO A 13 -7.14 6.60 -15.57
C PRO A 13 -6.83 7.29 -14.23
N ASN A 14 -7.74 8.15 -13.77
CA ASN A 14 -7.69 8.73 -12.43
C ASN A 14 -8.58 7.94 -11.48
N PHE A 15 -8.08 7.60 -10.29
CA PHE A 15 -8.80 6.91 -9.23
C PHE A 15 -8.03 7.07 -7.90
N GLN A 16 -8.67 6.67 -6.79
CA GLN A 16 -8.03 6.53 -5.49
C GLN A 16 -8.04 5.07 -5.07
N LEU A 17 -7.14 4.72 -4.16
CA LEU A 17 -7.11 3.41 -3.51
C LEU A 17 -7.59 3.56 -2.08
N GLN A 18 -8.54 2.73 -1.66
CA GLN A 18 -8.79 2.48 -0.25
C GLN A 18 -7.97 1.25 0.17
N ILE A 19 -7.08 1.45 1.14
CA ILE A 19 -6.21 0.41 1.68
C ILE A 19 -6.55 0.24 3.16
N ASP A 20 -7.02 -0.95 3.51
CA ASP A 20 -7.38 -1.31 4.87
C ASP A 20 -6.21 -2.04 5.51
N MET A 21 -5.79 -1.57 6.68
CA MET A 21 -4.57 -2.03 7.37
C MET A 21 -4.84 -2.36 8.82
N LYS A 22 -4.05 -3.27 9.38
CA LYS A 22 -4.17 -3.76 10.75
C LYS A 22 -2.78 -4.02 11.36
N GLY A 23 -2.67 -3.95 12.68
CA GLY A 23 -1.41 -4.12 13.42
C GLY A 23 -0.73 -2.79 13.78
N GLN A 24 -1.20 -1.66 13.24
CA GLN A 24 -0.78 -0.33 13.62
C GLN A 24 -1.50 0.19 14.88
N THR A 25 -0.80 0.96 15.71
CA THR A 25 -1.41 1.69 16.83
C THR A 25 -2.08 2.97 16.38
N GLU A 26 -1.51 3.63 15.36
CA GLU A 26 -2.05 4.86 14.79
C GLU A 26 -1.61 5.05 13.33
N ILE A 27 -2.35 5.91 12.64
CA ILE A 27 -1.91 6.53 11.38
C ILE A 27 -1.92 8.03 11.62
N THR A 28 -0.75 8.65 11.59
CA THR A 28 -0.60 10.09 11.86
C THR A 28 -1.30 10.95 10.80
N ASP A 29 -1.52 12.24 11.09
CA ASP A 29 -2.06 13.21 10.12
C ASP A 29 -1.22 13.34 8.82
N LYS A 30 0.04 12.88 8.86
CA LYS A 30 0.96 12.86 7.71
C LYS A 30 0.95 11.52 6.95
N GLY A 31 0.07 10.58 7.31
CA GLY A 31 -0.03 9.27 6.68
C GLY A 31 1.06 8.26 7.10
N VAL A 32 1.84 8.55 8.14
CA VAL A 32 2.80 7.58 8.71
C VAL A 32 2.03 6.54 9.51
N VAL A 33 2.24 5.26 9.18
CA VAL A 33 1.64 4.11 9.86
C VAL A 33 2.58 3.65 10.97
N VAL A 34 2.14 3.67 12.22
CA VAL A 34 2.98 3.35 13.39
C VAL A 34 2.69 1.93 13.86
N VAL A 35 3.70 1.06 13.86
CA VAL A 35 3.57 -0.37 14.14
C VAL A 35 4.55 -0.78 15.24
N PRO A 36 4.10 -1.39 16.35
CA PRO A 36 5.02 -1.96 17.35
C PRO A 36 5.81 -3.13 16.76
N GLN A 37 7.12 -3.17 17.02
CA GLN A 37 7.95 -4.31 16.66
C GLN A 37 7.37 -5.62 17.24
N GLY A 38 7.38 -6.70 16.46
CA GLY A 38 6.81 -7.99 16.85
C GLY A 38 5.29 -8.10 16.69
N THR A 39 4.58 -7.01 16.40
CA THR A 39 3.16 -7.06 16.00
C THR A 39 3.06 -7.30 14.49
N PRO A 40 2.36 -8.36 14.02
CA PRO A 40 2.14 -8.57 12.60
C PRO A 40 1.43 -7.37 11.96
N PHE A 41 2.06 -6.77 10.95
CA PHE A 41 1.43 -5.71 10.16
C PHE A 41 0.72 -6.34 8.97
N THR A 42 -0.53 -5.99 8.74
CA THR A 42 -1.36 -6.59 7.70
C THR A 42 -1.96 -5.51 6.81
N VAL A 43 -1.79 -5.65 5.51
CA VAL A 43 -2.68 -5.03 4.51
C VAL A 43 -3.81 -6.04 4.29
N GLU A 44 -5.04 -5.70 4.67
CA GLU A 44 -6.19 -6.60 4.59
C GLU A 44 -6.84 -6.54 3.21
N SER A 45 -7.03 -5.34 2.68
CA SER A 45 -7.63 -5.11 1.37
C SER A 45 -7.06 -3.91 0.64
N ILE A 46 -7.06 -4.00 -0.69
CA ILE A 46 -6.82 -2.89 -1.60
C ILE A 46 -7.99 -2.81 -2.58
N THR A 47 -8.69 -1.66 -2.60
CA THR A 47 -9.87 -1.46 -3.44
C THR A 47 -9.77 -0.13 -4.19
N ILE A 48 -10.20 -0.12 -5.46
CA ILE A 48 -10.35 1.13 -6.22
C ILE A 48 -11.58 1.88 -5.73
N VAL A 49 -11.44 3.17 -5.46
CA VAL A 49 -12.53 4.08 -5.10
C VAL A 49 -12.46 5.36 -5.93
N ASN A 50 -13.61 6.01 -6.12
CA ASN A 50 -13.76 7.25 -6.90
C ASN A 50 -13.09 7.19 -8.30
N PRO A 51 -13.32 6.14 -9.11
CA PRO A 51 -12.68 6.07 -10.42
C PRO A 51 -13.33 7.07 -11.40
N SER A 52 -12.50 7.65 -12.26
CA SER A 52 -12.92 8.51 -13.39
C SER A 52 -13.63 7.74 -14.50
N VAL A 53 -13.49 6.41 -14.50
CA VAL A 53 -14.08 5.48 -15.47
C VAL A 53 -14.86 4.39 -14.75
N LYS A 54 -15.83 3.81 -15.44
CA LYS A 54 -16.67 2.76 -14.85
C LYS A 54 -15.96 1.42 -14.76
N ASP A 55 -15.23 1.05 -15.80
CA ASP A 55 -14.63 -0.28 -15.96
C ASP A 55 -13.12 -0.18 -15.77
N ILE A 56 -12.68 -0.34 -14.52
CA ILE A 56 -11.27 -0.35 -14.10
C ILE A 56 -11.03 -1.50 -13.12
N THR A 57 -9.86 -2.12 -13.19
CA THR A 57 -9.47 -3.20 -12.28
C THR A 57 -7.98 -3.20 -11.98
N LEU A 58 -7.61 -3.84 -10.87
CA LEU A 58 -6.23 -4.16 -10.51
C LEU A 58 -5.89 -5.58 -10.97
N GLY A 59 -4.71 -5.77 -11.57
CA GLY A 59 -4.23 -7.10 -11.97
C GLY A 59 -3.66 -7.94 -10.82
N GLY A 60 -3.25 -7.30 -9.73
CA GLY A 60 -2.59 -7.90 -8.58
C GLY A 60 -1.83 -6.82 -7.79
N ALA A 61 -1.31 -7.18 -6.62
CA ALA A 61 -0.47 -6.31 -5.80
C ALA A 61 0.86 -6.98 -5.50
N THR A 62 1.96 -6.26 -5.71
CA THR A 62 3.32 -6.70 -5.39
C THR A 62 3.93 -5.76 -4.37
N TYR A 63 4.47 -6.33 -3.29
CA TYR A 63 4.89 -5.58 -2.12
C TYR A 63 6.41 -5.58 -2.00
N TYR A 64 6.95 -4.41 -1.73
CA TYR A 64 8.36 -4.19 -1.44
C TYR A 64 8.47 -3.48 -0.09
N TRP A 65 9.32 -4.01 0.78
CA TRP A 65 9.68 -3.41 2.05
C TRP A 65 11.14 -2.97 1.97
N ASP A 66 11.42 -1.68 2.13
CA ASP A 66 12.74 -1.08 1.95
C ASP A 66 13.42 -1.53 0.65
N TYR A 67 12.65 -1.49 -0.45
CA TYR A 67 13.07 -1.95 -1.79
C TYR A 67 13.31 -3.45 -1.93
N VAL A 68 13.06 -4.26 -0.90
CA VAL A 68 13.18 -5.73 -0.93
C VAL A 68 11.81 -6.35 -1.19
N PHE A 69 11.73 -7.19 -2.23
CA PHE A 69 10.53 -7.93 -2.58
C PHE A 69 10.05 -8.82 -1.42
N GLN A 70 8.77 -8.70 -1.07
CA GLN A 70 8.12 -9.49 0.00
C GLN A 70 7.19 -10.57 -0.56
N GLY A 71 6.53 -10.28 -1.69
CA GLY A 71 5.60 -11.21 -2.33
C GLY A 71 4.62 -10.50 -3.26
N SER A 72 3.78 -11.31 -3.90
CA SER A 72 2.68 -10.83 -4.74
C SER A 72 1.39 -11.55 -4.41
N THR A 73 0.29 -10.80 -4.41
CA THR A 73 -1.08 -11.32 -4.27
C THR A 73 -1.84 -11.02 -5.55
N LEU A 74 -2.22 -12.07 -6.27
CA LEU A 74 -2.80 -11.95 -7.61
C LEU A 74 -4.33 -11.82 -7.61
N VAL A 75 -4.98 -12.09 -6.48
CA VAL A 75 -6.44 -12.14 -6.37
C VAL A 75 -6.89 -11.24 -5.21
N ALA A 76 -7.99 -10.52 -5.43
CA ALA A 76 -8.66 -9.72 -4.41
C ALA A 76 -8.98 -10.58 -3.16
N PRO A 77 -8.85 -10.04 -1.94
CA PRO A 77 -8.73 -8.61 -1.62
C PRO A 77 -7.31 -8.02 -1.74
N PHE A 78 -6.33 -8.77 -2.27
CA PHE A 78 -4.93 -8.34 -2.37
C PHE A 78 -4.37 -8.01 -0.97
N GLY A 79 -4.48 -8.97 -0.05
CA GLY A 79 -4.00 -8.82 1.31
C GLY A 79 -2.61 -9.44 1.52
N MET A 80 -1.80 -8.87 2.40
CA MET A 80 -0.46 -9.36 2.76
C MET A 80 -0.18 -9.16 4.26
N VAL A 81 0.48 -10.13 4.87
CA VAL A 81 0.98 -10.04 6.26
C VAL A 81 2.50 -9.91 6.25
N PHE A 82 3.01 -8.96 7.03
CA PHE A 82 4.43 -8.69 7.24
C PHE A 82 4.82 -9.06 8.68
N ASN A 83 5.87 -9.87 8.83
CA ASN A 83 6.47 -10.11 10.14
C ASN A 83 7.40 -8.94 10.51
N THR A 84 7.15 -8.32 11.66
CA THR A 84 7.91 -7.16 12.15
C THR A 84 8.88 -7.50 13.29
N GLU A 85 8.96 -8.75 13.74
CA GLU A 85 9.76 -9.18 14.91
C GLU A 85 11.23 -8.75 14.83
N ASN A 86 11.83 -8.82 13.64
CA ASN A 86 13.26 -8.54 13.44
C ASN A 86 13.52 -7.27 12.62
N LEU A 87 12.50 -6.44 12.39
CA LEU A 87 12.68 -5.18 11.68
C LEU A 87 13.35 -4.16 12.61
N PRO A 88 14.36 -3.41 12.15
CA PRO A 88 14.95 -2.33 12.93
C PRO A 88 13.89 -1.32 13.41
N LEU A 89 14.14 -0.67 14.54
CA LEU A 89 13.30 0.48 14.94
C LEU A 89 13.58 1.66 14.01
N GLY A 90 12.53 2.42 13.68
CA GLY A 90 12.64 3.61 12.83
C GLY A 90 11.68 3.62 11.65
N SER A 91 12.01 4.43 10.64
CA SER A 91 11.18 4.61 9.45
C SER A 91 11.59 3.65 8.34
N HIS A 92 10.59 2.98 7.79
CA HIS A 92 10.69 2.04 6.68
C HIS A 92 9.76 2.46 5.54
N LEU A 93 10.09 2.02 4.33
CA LEU A 93 9.30 2.27 3.14
C LEU A 93 8.57 0.99 2.73
N LEU A 94 7.23 1.04 2.74
CA LEU A 94 6.40 0.04 2.08
C LEU A 94 5.93 0.58 0.73
N GLN A 95 6.18 -0.17 -0.35
CA GLN A 95 5.70 0.15 -1.68
C GLN A 95 4.84 -0.99 -2.21
N ILE A 96 3.71 -0.64 -2.81
CA ILE A 96 2.79 -1.59 -3.41
C ILE A 96 2.63 -1.23 -4.88
N TYR A 97 3.05 -2.14 -5.76
CA TYR A 97 2.98 -1.99 -7.21
C TYR A 97 1.79 -2.80 -7.73
N MET A 98 0.93 -2.15 -8.51
CA MET A 98 -0.32 -2.72 -9.00
C MET A 98 -0.48 -2.43 -10.48
N PRO A 99 -0.51 -3.45 -11.36
CA PRO A 99 -0.98 -3.27 -12.73
C PRO A 99 -2.44 -2.80 -12.73
N VAL A 100 -2.74 -1.81 -13.57
CA VAL A 100 -4.08 -1.21 -13.71
C VAL A 100 -4.54 -1.37 -15.15
N PHE A 101 -5.78 -1.83 -15.30
CA PHE A 101 -6.44 -1.97 -16.60
C PHE A 101 -7.77 -1.23 -16.57
N ALA A 102 -7.95 -0.32 -17.52
CA ALA A 102 -9.18 0.45 -17.72
C ALA A 102 -9.59 0.44 -19.20
N VAL A 103 -10.88 0.41 -19.48
CA VAL A 103 -11.42 0.46 -20.85
C VAL A 103 -11.10 1.80 -21.49
N ASP A 104 -10.55 1.78 -22.71
CA ASP A 104 -10.11 2.95 -23.50
C ASP A 104 -8.88 3.70 -22.95
N TYR A 105 -8.13 3.09 -22.03
CA TYR A 105 -6.89 3.65 -21.48
C TYR A 105 -5.71 2.71 -21.74
N SER A 106 -4.50 3.27 -21.78
CA SER A 106 -3.26 2.49 -21.81
C SER A 106 -3.12 1.66 -20.52
N PRO A 107 -2.64 0.39 -20.60
CA PRO A 107 -2.22 -0.35 -19.42
C PRO A 107 -1.21 0.45 -18.61
N ALA A 108 -1.41 0.50 -17.30
CA ALA A 108 -0.61 1.33 -16.40
C ALA A 108 -0.13 0.55 -15.19
N GLU A 109 0.82 1.15 -14.45
CA GLU A 109 1.23 0.71 -13.12
C GLU A 109 0.92 1.80 -12.10
N ALA A 110 0.14 1.44 -11.08
CA ALA A 110 -0.08 2.27 -9.91
C ALA A 110 0.87 1.87 -8.78
N VAL A 111 1.42 2.86 -8.10
CA VAL A 111 2.29 2.69 -6.94
C VAL A 111 1.71 3.45 -5.75
N ALA A 112 1.36 2.70 -4.70
CA ALA A 112 1.08 3.26 -3.38
C ALA A 112 2.36 3.15 -2.52
N SER A 113 2.70 4.21 -1.78
CA SER A 113 3.88 4.23 -0.92
C SER A 113 3.52 4.73 0.47
N TYR A 114 3.93 3.98 1.49
CA TYR A 114 3.70 4.29 2.90
C TYR A 114 5.02 4.39 3.65
N THR A 115 5.12 5.36 4.54
CA THR A 115 6.14 5.34 5.59
C THR A 115 5.60 4.53 6.75
N ILE A 116 6.23 3.39 7.05
CA ILE A 116 5.92 2.58 8.22
C ILE A 116 6.95 2.89 9.30
N LYS A 117 6.51 3.33 10.47
CA LYS A 117 7.38 3.58 11.61
C LYS A 117 7.30 2.41 12.57
N ILE A 118 8.37 1.62 12.63
CA ILE A 118 8.53 0.56 13.63
C ILE A 118 8.96 1.20 14.94
N VAL A 119 8.15 1.00 15.98
CA VAL A 119 8.41 1.48 17.34
C VAL A 119 8.73 0.32 18.27
N GLU A 120 9.11 0.63 19.51
CA GLU A 120 9.37 -0.37 20.54
C GLU A 120 8.21 -1.39 20.64
N PRO A 121 8.52 -2.66 20.96
CA PRO A 121 7.49 -3.66 21.15
C PRO A 121 6.53 -3.23 22.25
N LEU A 122 5.30 -3.72 22.17
CA LEU A 122 4.29 -3.52 23.22
C LEU A 122 4.82 -4.06 24.56
N GLU A 123 4.45 -3.40 25.66
CA GLU A 123 4.76 -3.93 26.98
C GLU A 123 4.01 -5.25 27.21
N GLU A 124 4.53 -6.09 28.10
CA GLU A 124 3.90 -7.35 28.45
C GLU A 124 2.48 -7.10 28.99
N ASN A 125 1.47 -7.75 28.38
CA ASN A 125 0.03 -7.61 28.66
C ASN A 125 -0.68 -6.40 28.03
N GLU A 126 0.00 -5.57 27.23
CA GLU A 126 -0.71 -4.58 26.42
C GLU A 126 -1.51 -5.25 25.29
N PRO A 127 -2.71 -4.72 24.95
CA PRO A 127 -3.52 -5.29 23.88
C PRO A 127 -2.85 -5.08 22.53
N THR A 128 -2.77 -6.15 21.73
CA THR A 128 -2.32 -6.06 20.34
C THR A 128 -3.29 -5.18 19.53
N PRO A 129 -2.80 -4.22 18.74
CA PRO A 129 -3.64 -3.41 17.85
C PRO A 129 -4.31 -4.28 16.79
N ASP A 130 -5.59 -4.60 17.02
CA ASP A 130 -6.34 -5.52 16.16
C ASP A 130 -7.41 -4.82 15.30
N THR A 131 -7.64 -3.53 15.55
CA THR A 131 -8.67 -2.73 14.86
C THR A 131 -8.18 -2.29 13.48
N PRO A 132 -8.86 -2.68 12.39
CA PRO A 132 -8.52 -2.19 11.06
C PRO A 132 -8.71 -0.67 10.94
N ALA A 133 -7.84 -0.03 10.17
CA ALA A 133 -7.97 1.36 9.76
C ALA A 133 -7.80 1.50 8.25
N SER A 134 -8.64 2.32 7.64
CA SER A 134 -8.61 2.60 6.20
C SER A 134 -7.79 3.85 5.90
N GLN A 135 -7.08 3.82 4.78
CA GLN A 135 -6.47 5.00 4.16
C GLN A 135 -6.92 5.12 2.72
N THR A 136 -7.42 6.30 2.36
CA THR A 136 -7.68 6.65 0.95
C THR A 136 -6.47 7.41 0.42
N VAL A 137 -5.81 6.87 -0.61
CA VAL A 137 -4.61 7.46 -1.21
C VAL A 137 -4.76 7.62 -2.72
N THR A 138 -4.22 8.69 -3.26
CA THR A 138 -4.03 8.83 -4.72
C THR A 138 -2.70 8.17 -5.09
N PRO A 139 -2.69 7.05 -5.82
CA PRO A 139 -1.45 6.40 -6.22
C PRO A 139 -0.68 7.26 -7.21
N GLN A 140 0.63 7.06 -7.27
CA GLN A 140 1.40 7.48 -8.44
C GLN A 140 1.11 6.52 -9.59
N ILE A 141 0.87 7.03 -10.79
CA ILE A 141 0.57 6.21 -11.97
C ILE A 141 1.54 6.52 -13.11
N GLY A 142 1.97 5.48 -13.82
CA GLY A 142 2.76 5.60 -15.03
C GLY A 142 2.35 4.55 -16.05
N ALA A 143 2.50 4.88 -17.34
CA ALA A 143 2.33 3.92 -18.43
C ALA A 143 3.37 2.78 -18.32
N LYS A 144 2.98 1.57 -18.75
CA LYS A 144 3.86 0.40 -18.81
C LYS A 144 4.47 0.15 -20.18
#